data_AF-L9X023-F1
#
_entry.id   AF-L9X023-F1
#
_cell.length_a   1.000
_cell.length_b   1.000
_cell.length_c   1.000
_cell.angle_alpha   90.00
_cell.angle_beta   90.00
_cell.angle_gamma   90.00
#
_symmetry.space_group_name_H-M   'P 1'
#
loop_
_entity.id
_entity.type
_entity.pdbx_description
1 polymer ?
#
loop_
_entity_poly.entity_id
_entity_poly.type
_entity_poly.pdbx_seq_one_letter_code
_entity_poly.pdbx_strand_id
1 'polypeptide(L)'
;MQSLAAVATAAVSVGATGTAAADEEYEVIEADGQTVTISDGETWENKLIDMTTGGDIIVTAEGTGWTIRNVGFHGENASGTGSATFGVADTGGDTSTVENVYLGDGAAEGNQAANGHGQTAFWVNPEHSGHLDFANLNIQGFTDNAIYASAPGTGGGGTVHIDGCFAANCYVSHYRVATEGSRITNSSVLVDDGGHDGRGIWAWSPGTIEVDGCQIEMNGTNTAIDAGANGNGTEVVVSDTDYDEKAGVAEHAGSTVQLEDDVGTDPEAFMPDGVPTSAEEAARK
;
A
#
# COMPACT_ATOMS: atom_id res chain seq x y z
N MET A 1 -28.73 -6.81 -13.08
CA MET A 1 -29.20 -5.41 -12.94
C MET A 1 -29.82 -5.25 -11.57
N GLN A 2 -29.00 -4.90 -10.59
CA GLN A 2 -29.45 -4.46 -9.28
C GLN A 2 -28.74 -3.14 -8.98
N SER A 3 -29.56 -2.13 -8.71
CA SER A 3 -29.22 -0.74 -8.57
C SER A 3 -28.35 -0.53 -7.32
N LEU A 4 -27.15 0.01 -7.50
CA LEU A 4 -26.38 0.62 -6.41
C LEU A 4 -27.13 1.87 -5.97
N ALA A 5 -27.59 1.89 -4.72
CA ALA A 5 -28.10 3.08 -4.09
C ALA A 5 -26.92 4.01 -3.84
N ALA A 6 -26.90 5.17 -4.51
CA ALA A 6 -25.99 6.24 -4.20
C ALA A 6 -26.28 6.73 -2.77
N VAL A 7 -25.41 6.34 -1.84
CA VAL A 7 -25.37 6.95 -0.52
C VAL A 7 -24.71 8.31 -0.72
N ALA A 8 -25.51 9.37 -0.59
CA ALA A 8 -24.99 10.73 -0.58
C ALA A 8 -24.18 10.92 0.72
N THR A 9 -22.87 10.71 0.65
CA THR A 9 -21.95 11.06 1.73
C THR A 9 -21.93 12.58 1.81
N ALA A 10 -22.37 13.14 2.94
CA ALA A 10 -22.17 14.55 3.21
C ALA A 10 -20.66 14.77 3.39
N ALA A 11 -20.01 15.37 2.39
CA ALA A 11 -18.66 15.90 2.54
C ALA A 11 -18.74 17.05 3.55
N VAL A 12 -18.52 16.74 4.83
CA VAL A 12 -18.21 17.75 5.82
C VAL A 12 -16.73 18.01 5.63
N SER A 13 -16.37 19.17 5.06
CA SER A 13 -15.03 19.72 5.21
C SER A 13 -14.85 20.11 6.67
N VAL A 14 -14.67 19.10 7.53
CA VAL A 14 -14.24 19.30 8.89
C VAL A 14 -12.79 19.73 8.79
N GLY A 15 -12.54 21.03 8.88
CA GLY A 15 -11.26 21.48 9.38
C GLY A 15 -11.13 20.84 10.76
N ALA A 16 -10.31 19.78 10.84
CA ALA A 16 -10.06 19.06 12.06
C ALA A 16 -9.75 20.09 13.15
N THR A 17 -10.47 20.04 14.27
CA THR A 17 -10.11 20.80 15.45
C THR A 17 -8.89 20.14 16.07
N GLY A 18 -7.75 20.21 15.38
CA GLY A 18 -6.46 19.83 15.91
C GLY A 18 -6.08 20.82 17.01
N THR A 19 -5.70 20.31 18.18
CA THR A 19 -5.01 21.12 19.16
C THR A 19 -3.63 21.41 18.60
N ALA A 20 -3.43 22.60 18.03
CA ALA A 20 -2.09 23.07 17.73
C ALA A 20 -1.34 23.23 19.06
N ALA A 21 -0.56 22.22 19.44
CA ALA A 21 0.43 22.36 20.50
C ALA A 21 1.44 23.40 20.02
N ALA A 22 1.67 24.43 20.83
CA ALA A 22 2.35 25.65 20.42
C ALA A 22 3.87 25.50 20.11
N ASP A 23 4.38 24.27 19.98
CA ASP A 23 5.79 23.92 19.76
C ASP A 23 6.01 22.67 18.85
N GLU A 24 4.98 22.11 18.19
CA GLU A 24 5.10 20.83 17.45
C GLU A 24 5.25 21.01 15.92
N GLU A 25 6.21 20.29 15.31
CA GLU A 25 6.53 20.26 13.87
C GLU A 25 5.45 19.59 13.01
N TYR A 26 4.42 19.02 13.65
CA TYR A 26 3.28 18.32 13.03
C TYR A 26 1.98 18.57 13.79
N GLU A 27 0.85 18.25 13.15
CA GLU A 27 -0.47 18.25 13.77
C GLU A 27 -0.81 16.85 14.29
N VAL A 28 -1.27 16.76 15.55
CA VAL A 28 -1.83 15.51 16.10
C VAL A 28 -3.33 15.45 15.84
N ILE A 29 -3.79 14.34 15.25
CA ILE A 29 -5.20 14.05 14.99
C ILE A 29 -5.58 12.76 15.72
N GLU A 30 -6.48 12.85 16.68
CA GLU A 30 -7.08 11.67 17.31
C GLU A 30 -8.04 11.00 16.32
N ALA A 31 -7.91 9.68 16.15
CA ALA A 31 -8.82 8.88 15.35
C ALA A 31 -10.13 8.64 16.13
N ASP A 32 -11.27 8.97 15.53
CA ASP A 32 -12.63 8.85 16.12
C ASP A 32 -13.67 8.37 15.08
N GLY A 33 -13.22 7.75 13.98
CA GLY A 33 -14.06 7.25 12.89
C GLY A 33 -14.32 8.26 11.77
N GLN A 34 -13.55 9.36 11.71
CA GLN A 34 -13.70 10.38 10.68
C GLN A 34 -13.13 9.97 9.32
N THR A 35 -13.57 10.69 8.28
CA THR A 35 -12.99 10.62 6.94
C THR A 35 -12.29 11.94 6.62
N VAL A 36 -11.06 11.86 6.13
CA VAL A 36 -10.29 12.97 5.56
C VAL A 36 -10.37 12.84 4.04
N THR A 37 -10.73 13.92 3.36
CA THR A 37 -10.76 13.96 1.89
C THR A 37 -9.72 14.96 1.40
N ILE A 38 -8.88 14.52 0.47
CA ILE A 38 -7.82 15.29 -0.15
C ILE A 38 -8.20 15.51 -1.62
N SER A 39 -8.28 16.76 -2.02
CA SER A 39 -8.79 17.17 -3.34
C SER A 39 -7.66 17.44 -4.34
N ASP A 40 -8.03 17.77 -5.58
CA ASP A 40 -7.10 18.15 -6.65
C ASP A 40 -6.05 19.18 -6.18
N GLY A 41 -4.77 18.87 -6.40
CA GLY A 41 -3.64 19.74 -6.08
C GLY A 41 -3.40 19.97 -4.58
N GLU A 42 -4.15 19.31 -3.69
CA GLU A 42 -4.01 19.49 -2.25
C GLU A 42 -2.82 18.70 -1.69
N THR A 43 -2.14 19.28 -0.70
CA THR A 43 -1.11 18.60 0.08
C THR A 43 -1.61 18.37 1.51
N TRP A 44 -1.65 17.12 1.94
CA TRP A 44 -1.91 16.72 3.32
C TRP A 44 -0.62 16.24 3.97
N GLU A 45 -0.11 17.00 4.93
CA GLU A 45 1.25 16.79 5.43
C GLU A 45 1.45 17.05 6.92
N ASN A 46 2.54 16.46 7.44
CA ASN A 46 3.07 16.62 8.80
C ASN A 46 1.99 16.33 9.83
N LYS A 47 1.54 15.07 9.84
CA LYS A 47 0.46 14.58 10.72
C LYS A 47 0.93 13.40 11.56
N LEU A 48 0.57 13.43 12.83
CA LEU A 48 0.57 12.25 13.70
C LEU A 48 -0.87 11.86 13.96
N ILE A 49 -1.29 10.72 13.42
CA ILE A 49 -2.61 10.16 13.66
C ILE A 49 -2.51 9.26 14.90
N ASP A 50 -3.21 9.63 15.97
CA ASP A 50 -3.30 8.83 17.19
C ASP A 50 -4.49 7.87 17.10
N MET A 51 -4.19 6.58 16.94
CA MET A 51 -5.15 5.48 16.88
C MET A 51 -5.23 4.70 18.21
N THR A 52 -4.52 5.12 19.25
CA THR A 52 -4.39 4.36 20.51
C THR A 52 -5.69 4.30 21.32
N THR A 53 -6.66 5.15 21.01
CA THR A 53 -8.01 5.13 21.58
C THR A 53 -8.89 4.03 20.98
N GLY A 54 -8.46 3.42 19.87
CA GLY A 54 -9.21 2.42 19.10
C GLY A 54 -10.18 3.01 18.09
N GLY A 55 -10.20 4.34 17.91
CA GLY A 55 -10.96 4.98 16.83
C GLY A 55 -10.28 4.80 15.46
N ASP A 56 -11.08 4.94 14.40
CA ASP A 56 -10.60 4.78 13.01
C ASP A 56 -10.38 6.12 12.32
N ILE A 57 -9.68 6.08 11.20
CA ILE A 57 -9.68 7.17 10.24
C ILE A 57 -9.58 6.59 8.83
N ILE A 58 -10.36 7.16 7.91
CA ILE A 58 -10.27 6.86 6.49
C ILE A 58 -9.73 8.08 5.79
N VAL A 59 -8.69 7.90 4.98
CA VAL A 59 -8.14 8.96 4.13
C VAL A 59 -8.51 8.65 2.68
N THR A 60 -9.18 9.58 2.02
CA THR A 60 -9.57 9.46 0.61
C THR A 60 -8.89 10.56 -0.18
N ALA A 61 -8.04 10.18 -1.13
CA ALA A 61 -7.38 11.11 -2.05
C ALA A 61 -7.70 10.68 -3.48
N GLU A 62 -8.79 11.22 -4.03
CA GLU A 62 -9.24 10.95 -5.38
C GLU A 62 -9.35 12.28 -6.12
N GLY A 63 -8.67 12.39 -7.25
CA GLY A 63 -8.49 13.65 -7.94
C GLY A 63 -7.23 13.62 -8.79
N THR A 64 -6.53 14.74 -8.93
CA THR A 64 -5.26 14.81 -9.68
C THR A 64 -4.25 15.70 -8.97
N GLY A 65 -2.97 15.36 -9.10
CA GLY A 65 -1.86 16.19 -8.60
C GLY A 65 -1.84 16.41 -7.08
N TRP A 66 -2.46 15.53 -6.29
CA TRP A 66 -2.48 15.65 -4.83
C TRP A 66 -1.22 15.03 -4.20
N THR A 67 -0.94 15.38 -2.94
CA THR A 67 0.21 14.85 -2.20
C THR A 67 -0.16 14.51 -0.77
N ILE A 68 0.21 13.32 -0.31
CA ILE A 68 0.21 12.91 1.09
C ILE A 68 1.67 12.75 1.50
N ARG A 69 2.13 13.45 2.52
CA ARG A 69 3.52 13.28 2.97
C ARG A 69 3.74 13.45 4.46
N ASN A 70 4.73 12.77 5.01
CA ASN A 70 5.14 12.91 6.41
C ASN A 70 3.96 12.65 7.36
N VAL A 71 3.38 11.46 7.26
CA VAL A 71 2.21 11.06 8.05
C VAL A 71 2.53 9.80 8.81
N GLY A 72 2.44 9.85 10.14
CA GLY A 72 2.60 8.69 11.00
C GLY A 72 1.31 8.27 11.66
N PHE A 73 1.04 6.96 11.69
CA PHE A 73 -0.08 6.37 12.43
C PHE A 73 0.45 5.66 13.66
N HIS A 74 0.04 6.12 14.84
CA HIS A 74 0.44 5.56 16.13
C HIS A 74 -0.69 4.70 16.70
N GLY A 75 -0.44 3.41 16.88
CA GLY A 75 -1.42 2.40 17.28
C GLY A 75 -1.93 1.58 16.11
N GLU A 76 -2.40 0.37 16.42
CA GLU A 76 -3.04 -0.55 15.47
C GLU A 76 -4.37 0.01 14.96
N ASN A 77 -4.68 -0.24 13.68
CA ASN A 77 -6.04 -0.05 13.20
C ASN A 77 -6.98 -1.14 13.73
N ALA A 78 -7.82 -0.78 14.70
CA ALA A 78 -8.77 -1.67 15.37
C ALA A 78 -10.24 -1.46 14.96
N SER A 79 -10.50 -0.79 13.85
CA SER A 79 -11.84 -0.27 13.53
C SER A 79 -12.90 -1.34 13.25
N GLY A 80 -12.49 -2.53 12.83
CA GLY A 80 -13.41 -3.60 12.44
C GLY A 80 -14.26 -3.28 11.21
N THR A 81 -13.95 -2.19 10.48
CA THR A 81 -14.71 -1.74 9.30
C THR A 81 -14.38 -2.58 8.07
N GLY A 82 -13.21 -3.22 8.04
CA GLY A 82 -12.72 -4.00 6.90
C GLY A 82 -12.53 -3.17 5.62
N SER A 83 -12.42 -1.84 5.73
CA SER A 83 -12.09 -0.93 4.62
C SER A 83 -10.62 -0.56 4.63
N ALA A 84 -10.09 -0.07 3.50
CA ALA A 84 -8.72 0.44 3.45
C ALA A 84 -8.52 1.66 4.37
N THR A 85 -7.33 1.82 4.95
CA THR A 85 -6.97 3.09 5.64
C THR A 85 -6.90 4.23 4.64
N PHE A 86 -6.34 3.96 3.46
CA PHE A 86 -6.26 4.89 2.34
C PHE A 86 -7.01 4.37 1.12
N GLY A 87 -7.94 5.18 0.59
CA GLY A 87 -8.48 5.04 -0.76
C GLY A 87 -7.88 6.11 -1.65
N VAL A 88 -7.11 5.72 -2.67
CA VAL A 88 -6.34 6.67 -3.48
C VAL A 88 -6.52 6.46 -4.97
N ALA A 89 -6.51 7.55 -5.74
CA ALA A 89 -6.41 7.53 -7.19
C ALA A 89 -5.99 8.89 -7.77
N ASP A 90 -5.13 8.85 -8.78
CA ASP A 90 -5.05 9.91 -9.77
C ASP A 90 -6.05 9.63 -10.92
N THR A 91 -7.09 10.44 -11.04
CA THR A 91 -8.17 10.33 -12.04
C THR A 91 -8.16 11.46 -13.06
N GLY A 92 -7.28 12.47 -12.90
CA GLY A 92 -7.12 13.56 -13.85
C GLY A 92 -6.01 13.36 -14.87
N GLY A 93 -5.14 12.36 -14.65
CA GLY A 93 -4.09 11.97 -15.59
C GLY A 93 -2.73 12.61 -15.31
N ASP A 94 -2.56 13.30 -14.17
CA ASP A 94 -1.26 13.79 -13.72
C ASP A 94 -0.59 12.73 -12.81
N THR A 95 0.36 13.18 -11.98
CA THR A 95 1.02 12.38 -10.95
C THR A 95 0.56 12.85 -9.58
N SER A 96 0.11 11.90 -8.75
CA SER A 96 -0.15 12.11 -7.34
C SER A 96 0.80 11.26 -6.49
N THR A 97 1.11 11.71 -5.28
CA THR A 97 2.22 11.14 -4.49
C THR A 97 1.83 10.84 -3.07
N VAL A 98 2.33 9.71 -2.55
CA VAL A 98 2.33 9.36 -1.13
C VAL A 98 3.79 9.12 -0.72
N GLU A 99 4.32 9.92 0.21
CA GLU A 99 5.71 9.77 0.64
C GLU A 99 5.89 9.84 2.17
N ASN A 100 6.90 9.14 2.70
CA ASN A 100 7.27 9.19 4.13
C ASN A 100 6.10 8.87 5.08
N VAL A 101 5.34 7.81 4.80
CA VAL A 101 4.22 7.37 5.67
C VAL A 101 4.61 6.16 6.50
N TYR A 102 4.27 6.21 7.79
CA TYR A 102 4.42 5.08 8.71
C TYR A 102 3.06 4.50 9.11
N LEU A 103 2.89 3.21 8.84
CA LEU A 103 1.78 2.34 9.20
C LEU A 103 2.34 1.00 9.76
N GLY A 104 3.47 1.06 10.47
CA GLY A 104 4.18 -0.12 10.97
C GLY A 104 3.56 -0.75 12.21
N ASP A 105 2.63 -0.05 12.87
CA ASP A 105 1.88 -0.61 14.01
C ASP A 105 0.77 -1.56 13.54
N GLY A 106 0.39 -1.53 12.25
CA GLY A 106 -0.48 -2.51 11.59
C GLY A 106 -1.97 -2.44 11.92
N ALA A 107 -2.66 -3.57 11.78
CA ALA A 107 -4.10 -3.71 12.02
C ALA A 107 -4.38 -4.78 13.08
N ALA A 108 -5.34 -4.51 13.95
CA ALA A 108 -5.67 -5.41 15.05
C ALA A 108 -6.22 -6.76 14.58
N GLU A 109 -5.94 -7.80 15.37
CA GLU A 109 -6.47 -9.14 15.14
C GLU A 109 -8.02 -9.12 15.08
N GLY A 110 -8.59 -9.65 13.99
CA GLY A 110 -10.05 -9.71 13.80
C GLY A 110 -10.65 -8.60 12.93
N ASN A 111 -9.82 -7.71 12.37
CA ASN A 111 -10.23 -6.75 11.36
C ASN A 111 -10.44 -7.44 9.99
N GLN A 112 -11.39 -8.38 9.96
CA GLN A 112 -11.84 -9.13 8.78
C GLN A 112 -13.16 -8.53 8.29
N ALA A 113 -13.21 -8.05 7.05
CA ALA A 113 -14.47 -7.73 6.41
C ALA A 113 -15.31 -9.01 6.22
N ALA A 114 -16.63 -8.85 6.12
CA ALA A 114 -17.58 -9.96 6.02
C ALA A 114 -17.36 -10.88 4.79
N ASN A 115 -16.57 -10.42 3.81
CA ASN A 115 -16.16 -11.20 2.64
C ASN A 115 -14.93 -12.10 2.90
N GLY A 116 -14.39 -12.11 4.12
CA GLY A 116 -13.20 -12.88 4.51
C GLY A 116 -11.87 -12.21 4.15
N HIS A 117 -11.90 -10.99 3.61
CA HIS A 117 -10.71 -10.18 3.37
C HIS A 117 -10.53 -9.16 4.49
N GLY A 118 -9.29 -8.95 4.92
CA GLY A 118 -8.96 -8.02 5.98
C GLY A 118 -8.93 -6.56 5.52
N GLN A 119 -8.44 -5.69 6.40
CA GLN A 119 -8.12 -4.32 6.06
C GLN A 119 -6.79 -4.26 5.28
N THR A 120 -6.77 -3.49 4.19
CA THR A 120 -5.58 -3.15 3.41
C THR A 120 -5.08 -1.76 3.81
N ALA A 121 -3.78 -1.49 3.74
CA ALA A 121 -3.29 -0.16 4.09
C ALA A 121 -3.68 0.85 3.01
N PHE A 122 -3.30 0.57 1.76
CA PHE A 122 -3.70 1.33 0.58
C PHE A 122 -4.55 0.49 -0.36
N TRP A 123 -5.64 1.08 -0.83
CA TRP A 123 -6.44 0.59 -1.96
C TRP A 123 -6.42 1.64 -3.07
N VAL A 124 -5.94 1.24 -4.25
CA VAL A 124 -5.99 2.08 -5.44
C VAL A 124 -7.30 1.85 -6.17
N ASN A 125 -8.08 2.92 -6.36
CA ASN A 125 -9.39 2.83 -7.00
C ASN A 125 -9.25 2.33 -8.46
N PRO A 126 -10.11 1.41 -8.94
CA PRO A 126 -10.15 0.98 -10.33
C PRO A 126 -10.25 2.12 -11.36
N GLU A 127 -10.76 3.30 -11.00
CA GLU A 127 -10.84 4.47 -11.88
C GLU A 127 -9.52 5.24 -12.02
N HIS A 128 -8.48 4.87 -11.26
CA HIS A 128 -7.14 5.44 -11.40
C HIS A 128 -6.62 5.27 -12.83
N SER A 129 -6.29 6.40 -13.46
CA SER A 129 -5.89 6.49 -14.87
C SER A 129 -4.66 7.37 -15.10
N GLY A 130 -4.22 8.12 -14.09
CA GLY A 130 -2.95 8.86 -14.10
C GLY A 130 -1.79 8.04 -13.57
N HIS A 131 -0.95 8.69 -12.78
CA HIS A 131 0.23 8.09 -12.15
C HIS A 131 0.21 8.24 -10.62
N LEU A 132 0.55 7.18 -9.89
CA LEU A 132 0.80 7.22 -8.45
C LEU A 132 2.25 6.85 -8.13
N ASP A 133 2.92 7.72 -7.37
CA ASP A 133 4.21 7.42 -6.75
C ASP A 133 4.01 7.15 -5.24
N PHE A 134 4.40 5.96 -4.79
CA PHE A 134 4.55 5.62 -3.38
C PHE A 134 6.05 5.57 -3.05
N ALA A 135 6.51 6.40 -2.12
CA ALA A 135 7.92 6.50 -1.78
C ALA A 135 8.15 6.45 -0.26
N ASN A 136 9.17 5.72 0.19
CA ASN A 136 9.60 5.73 1.58
C ASN A 136 8.49 5.34 2.58
N LEU A 137 7.71 4.31 2.27
CA LEU A 137 6.62 3.87 3.13
C LEU A 137 7.04 2.72 4.04
N ASN A 138 6.52 2.69 5.25
CA ASN A 138 6.66 1.56 6.17
C ASN A 138 5.27 1.02 6.50
N ILE A 139 4.93 -0.16 6.00
CA ILE A 139 3.58 -0.73 6.14
C ILE A 139 3.71 -2.14 6.67
N GLN A 140 3.16 -2.43 7.84
CA GLN A 140 3.33 -3.76 8.44
C GLN A 140 2.03 -4.30 9.02
N GLY A 141 1.91 -5.62 9.14
CA GLY A 141 0.87 -6.26 9.97
C GLY A 141 -0.57 -6.04 9.50
N PHE A 142 -0.80 -5.72 8.22
CA PHE A 142 -2.15 -5.60 7.68
C PHE A 142 -2.77 -6.97 7.36
N THR A 143 -4.05 -7.11 7.65
CA THR A 143 -4.80 -8.37 7.47
C THR A 143 -5.18 -8.66 6.02
N ASP A 144 -4.95 -7.72 5.09
CA ASP A 144 -5.05 -7.93 3.64
C ASP A 144 -3.72 -7.54 2.96
N ASN A 145 -3.68 -6.46 2.15
CA ASN A 145 -2.47 -6.03 1.44
C ASN A 145 -1.79 -4.83 2.12
N ALA A 146 -0.49 -4.66 1.88
CA ALA A 146 0.15 -3.37 2.15
C ALA A 146 -0.34 -2.35 1.11
N ILE A 147 -0.07 -2.61 -0.18
CA ILE A 147 -0.56 -1.81 -1.30
C ILE A 147 -1.36 -2.69 -2.25
N TYR A 148 -2.68 -2.44 -2.32
CA TYR A 148 -3.58 -3.04 -3.29
C TYR A 148 -3.75 -2.10 -4.49
N ALA A 149 -2.87 -2.27 -5.47
CA ALA A 149 -2.78 -1.51 -6.72
C ALA A 149 -3.12 -2.32 -7.99
N SER A 150 -3.69 -3.53 -7.88
CA SER A 150 -4.08 -4.30 -9.09
C SER A 150 -5.43 -3.91 -9.68
N ALA A 151 -6.28 -3.20 -8.93
CA ALA A 151 -7.64 -2.89 -9.36
C ALA A 151 -7.73 -2.04 -10.66
N PRO A 152 -6.83 -1.06 -10.90
CA PRO A 152 -6.78 -0.28 -12.15
C PRO A 152 -6.64 -1.12 -13.42
N GLY A 153 -6.09 -2.35 -13.33
CA GLY A 153 -6.00 -3.28 -14.46
C GLY A 153 -7.36 -3.72 -15.03
N THR A 154 -8.45 -3.52 -14.28
CA THR A 154 -9.82 -3.79 -14.73
C THR A 154 -10.58 -2.53 -15.19
N GLY A 155 -9.93 -1.37 -15.15
CA GLY A 155 -10.57 -0.06 -15.33
C GLY A 155 -9.64 0.97 -15.95
N GLY A 156 -9.30 2.01 -15.19
CA GLY A 156 -8.62 3.22 -15.64
C GLY A 156 -7.21 3.02 -16.16
N GLY A 157 -6.54 1.92 -15.82
CA GLY A 157 -5.24 1.55 -16.38
C GLY A 157 -4.07 2.45 -15.98
N GLY A 158 -4.22 3.28 -14.94
CA GLY A 158 -3.15 4.13 -14.41
C GLY A 158 -1.97 3.32 -13.87
N THR A 159 -0.79 3.96 -13.82
CA THR A 159 0.46 3.31 -13.41
C THR A 159 0.80 3.61 -11.96
N VAL A 160 1.37 2.61 -11.29
CA VAL A 160 1.79 2.71 -9.89
C VAL A 160 3.27 2.41 -9.77
N HIS A 161 4.02 3.31 -9.15
CA HIS A 161 5.40 3.10 -8.77
C HIS A 161 5.52 3.00 -7.25
N ILE A 162 6.20 1.97 -6.78
CA ILE A 162 6.52 1.76 -5.37
C ILE A 162 8.04 1.79 -5.27
N ASP A 163 8.60 2.81 -4.64
CA ASP A 163 10.05 3.02 -4.56
C ASP A 163 10.50 3.17 -3.10
N GLY A 164 11.58 2.47 -2.74
CA GLY A 164 12.17 2.63 -1.40
C GLY A 164 11.20 2.30 -0.27
N CYS A 165 10.31 1.33 -0.42
CA CYS A 165 9.30 1.00 0.59
C CYS A 165 9.66 -0.27 1.37
N PHE A 166 9.21 -0.33 2.62
CA PHE A 166 9.26 -1.52 3.46
C PHE A 166 7.84 -2.03 3.72
N ALA A 167 7.59 -3.29 3.40
CA ALA A 167 6.35 -3.95 3.75
C ALA A 167 6.62 -5.25 4.51
N ALA A 168 5.95 -5.47 5.65
CA ALA A 168 6.15 -6.70 6.40
C ALA A 168 4.86 -7.32 6.92
N ASN A 169 4.82 -8.65 6.98
CA ASN A 169 3.79 -9.40 7.68
C ASN A 169 2.34 -9.05 7.24
N CYS A 170 2.14 -8.76 5.95
CA CYS A 170 0.81 -8.59 5.37
C CYS A 170 0.23 -9.96 4.97
N TYR A 171 -1.07 -10.21 5.22
CA TYR A 171 -1.62 -11.56 5.13
C TYR A 171 -1.99 -12.01 3.69
N VAL A 172 -2.30 -11.09 2.78
CA VAL A 172 -2.66 -11.45 1.38
C VAL A 172 -1.52 -11.19 0.42
N SER A 173 -0.98 -9.96 0.43
CA SER A 173 0.17 -9.57 -0.38
C SER A 173 0.83 -8.33 0.18
N HIS A 174 2.14 -8.19 0.05
CA HIS A 174 2.80 -6.93 0.39
C HIS A 174 2.53 -5.92 -0.72
N TYR A 175 2.96 -6.24 -1.94
CA TYR A 175 2.69 -5.41 -3.11
C TYR A 175 1.85 -6.16 -4.13
N ARG A 176 0.61 -5.70 -4.34
CA ARG A 176 -0.28 -6.27 -5.35
C ARG A 176 -0.50 -5.22 -6.43
N VAL A 177 0.04 -5.44 -7.62
CA VAL A 177 0.14 -4.41 -8.67
C VAL A 177 -0.39 -4.94 -10.00
N ALA A 178 -0.80 -4.04 -10.89
CA ALA A 178 -1.16 -4.33 -12.27
C ALA A 178 -0.75 -3.14 -13.14
N THR A 179 -1.11 -3.23 -14.43
CA THR A 179 -0.96 -2.21 -15.49
C THR A 179 0.45 -2.09 -16.06
N GLU A 180 0.50 -1.87 -17.36
CA GLU A 180 1.74 -1.68 -18.11
C GLU A 180 2.52 -0.48 -17.58
N GLY A 181 3.79 -0.69 -17.23
CA GLY A 181 4.68 0.37 -16.75
C GLY A 181 4.59 0.64 -15.25
N SER A 182 3.84 -0.17 -14.48
CA SER A 182 3.94 -0.17 -13.03
C SER A 182 5.23 -0.85 -12.57
N ARG A 183 5.83 -0.37 -11.48
CA ARG A 183 7.14 -0.83 -11.00
C ARG A 183 7.24 -0.91 -9.49
N ILE A 184 8.09 -1.81 -9.01
CA ILE A 184 8.49 -1.93 -7.61
C ILE A 184 10.02 -1.86 -7.58
N THR A 185 10.56 -0.81 -6.97
CA THR A 185 12.00 -0.52 -7.01
C THR A 185 12.55 -0.30 -5.60
N ASN A 186 13.79 -0.72 -5.36
CA ASN A 186 14.54 -0.43 -4.12
C ASN A 186 13.79 -0.76 -2.82
N SER A 187 12.87 -1.72 -2.87
CA SER A 187 11.90 -2.00 -1.81
C SER A 187 12.19 -3.34 -1.15
N SER A 188 11.73 -3.51 0.08
CA SER A 188 11.94 -4.74 0.83
C SER A 188 10.63 -5.29 1.39
N VAL A 189 10.51 -6.61 1.29
CA VAL A 189 9.44 -7.41 1.85
C VAL A 189 10.02 -8.33 2.92
N LEU A 190 9.34 -8.39 4.07
CA LEU A 190 9.65 -9.36 5.12
C LEU A 190 8.39 -10.12 5.56
N VAL A 191 8.41 -11.44 5.49
CA VAL A 191 7.50 -12.30 6.25
C VAL A 191 8.33 -13.02 7.30
N ASP A 192 8.12 -12.69 8.57
CA ASP A 192 8.80 -13.37 9.69
C ASP A 192 8.11 -14.68 10.10
N ASP A 193 8.63 -15.33 11.14
CA ASP A 193 8.10 -16.58 11.69
C ASP A 193 6.76 -16.41 12.45
N GLY A 194 6.13 -15.23 12.40
CA GLY A 194 4.91 -14.85 13.13
C GLY A 194 3.61 -15.44 12.60
N GLY A 195 3.65 -16.23 11.52
CA GLY A 195 2.49 -16.97 10.99
C GLY A 195 1.66 -16.20 9.95
N HIS A 196 2.24 -15.19 9.31
CA HIS A 196 1.67 -14.53 8.14
C HIS A 196 1.94 -15.36 6.87
N ASP A 197 1.00 -15.40 5.92
CA ASP A 197 1.09 -16.24 4.70
C ASP A 197 0.84 -15.44 3.41
N GLY A 198 1.18 -14.15 3.41
CA GLY A 198 1.03 -13.29 2.24
C GLY A 198 2.03 -13.59 1.14
N ARG A 199 1.73 -13.13 -0.09
CA ARG A 199 2.71 -13.08 -1.18
C ARG A 199 3.63 -11.89 -1.01
N GLY A 200 4.85 -11.98 -1.53
CA GLY A 200 5.72 -10.81 -1.63
C GLY A 200 5.14 -9.82 -2.63
N ILE A 201 5.28 -10.15 -3.91
CA ILE A 201 4.73 -9.41 -5.03
C ILE A 201 3.66 -10.25 -5.72
N TRP A 202 2.47 -9.70 -5.91
CA TRP A 202 1.40 -10.31 -6.69
C TRP A 202 1.06 -9.43 -7.90
N ALA A 203 1.60 -9.80 -9.05
CA ALA A 203 1.42 -9.10 -10.32
C ALA A 203 0.16 -9.59 -11.03
N TRP A 204 -0.68 -8.65 -11.43
CA TRP A 204 -1.96 -8.89 -12.10
C TRP A 204 -1.96 -8.28 -13.49
N SER A 205 -2.75 -8.88 -14.37
CA SER A 205 -2.99 -8.35 -15.72
C SER A 205 -3.71 -7.00 -15.69
N PRO A 206 -3.55 -6.17 -16.74
CA PRO A 206 -2.71 -6.39 -17.91
C PRO A 206 -1.33 -5.77 -17.75
N GLY A 207 -0.44 -6.10 -18.69
CA GLY A 207 0.82 -5.40 -18.89
C GLY A 207 2.02 -6.03 -18.20
N THR A 208 3.15 -5.38 -18.39
CA THR A 208 4.44 -5.73 -17.82
C THR A 208 4.65 -4.97 -16.53
N ILE A 209 5.07 -5.70 -15.49
CA ILE A 209 5.48 -5.15 -14.19
C ILE A 209 6.99 -5.29 -14.06
N GLU A 210 7.66 -4.22 -13.67
CA GLU A 210 9.10 -4.23 -13.40
C GLU A 210 9.36 -4.36 -11.89
N VAL A 211 10.27 -5.26 -11.51
CA VAL A 211 10.75 -5.44 -10.13
C VAL A 211 12.26 -5.31 -10.14
N ASP A 212 12.79 -4.30 -9.46
CA ASP A 212 14.21 -3.94 -9.53
C ASP A 212 14.79 -3.57 -8.17
N GLY A 213 16.01 -4.01 -7.85
CA GLY A 213 16.69 -3.59 -6.61
C GLY A 213 15.99 -4.04 -5.32
N CYS A 214 15.21 -5.12 -5.33
CA CYS A 214 14.37 -5.51 -4.19
C CYS A 214 14.96 -6.64 -3.34
N GLN A 215 14.49 -6.76 -2.10
CA GLN A 215 14.79 -7.89 -1.21
C GLN A 215 13.49 -8.50 -0.68
N ILE A 216 13.17 -9.72 -1.10
CA ILE A 216 11.89 -10.39 -0.84
C ILE A 216 12.11 -11.60 0.08
N GLU A 217 12.25 -11.34 1.37
CA GLU A 217 12.47 -12.36 2.40
C GLU A 217 11.13 -12.91 2.90
N MET A 218 10.82 -14.16 2.56
CA MET A 218 9.51 -14.77 2.82
C MET A 218 9.55 -15.85 3.92
N ASN A 219 10.73 -16.20 4.42
CA ASN A 219 10.98 -17.34 5.31
C ASN A 219 10.36 -18.67 4.81
N GLY A 220 10.36 -18.83 3.48
CA GLY A 220 9.79 -19.94 2.73
C GLY A 220 8.28 -20.06 2.81
N THR A 221 7.60 -18.94 3.01
CA THR A 221 6.15 -18.83 3.10
C THR A 221 5.55 -18.36 1.79
N ASN A 222 4.39 -18.91 1.43
CA ASN A 222 3.67 -18.66 0.19
C ASN A 222 4.57 -18.56 -1.06
N THR A 223 4.52 -17.43 -1.77
CA THR A 223 5.22 -17.17 -3.04
C THR A 223 5.87 -15.79 -2.98
N ALA A 224 7.13 -15.69 -3.35
CA ALA A 224 7.86 -14.42 -3.35
C ALA A 224 7.37 -13.52 -4.50
N ILE A 225 7.22 -14.07 -5.71
CA ILE A 225 6.68 -13.39 -6.89
C ILE A 225 5.60 -14.27 -7.53
N ASP A 226 4.36 -13.81 -7.52
CA ASP A 226 3.21 -14.50 -8.09
C ASP A 226 2.69 -13.68 -9.29
N ALA A 227 2.73 -14.25 -10.49
CA ALA A 227 2.33 -13.61 -11.73
C ALA A 227 1.03 -14.20 -12.30
N GLY A 228 0.01 -13.35 -12.42
CA GLY A 228 -1.28 -13.67 -13.00
C GLY A 228 -2.35 -14.03 -11.97
N ALA A 229 -3.60 -13.75 -12.31
CA ALA A 229 -4.73 -14.05 -11.44
C ALA A 229 -6.04 -14.16 -12.22
N ASN A 230 -7.01 -14.88 -11.66
CA ASN A 230 -8.37 -14.98 -12.21
C ASN A 230 -8.44 -15.40 -13.69
N GLY A 231 -7.49 -16.23 -14.14
CA GLY A 231 -7.43 -16.71 -15.52
C GLY A 231 -6.84 -15.73 -16.53
N ASN A 232 -6.24 -14.63 -16.07
CA ASN A 232 -5.55 -13.66 -16.93
C ASN A 232 -4.05 -13.64 -16.61
N GLY A 233 -3.25 -13.67 -17.67
CA GLY A 233 -1.79 -13.64 -17.59
C GLY A 233 -1.22 -12.22 -17.61
N THR A 234 0.01 -12.08 -17.10
CA THR A 234 0.78 -10.83 -17.02
C THR A 234 2.26 -11.13 -17.25
N GLU A 235 3.06 -10.11 -17.55
CA GLU A 235 4.52 -10.25 -17.62
C GLU A 235 5.16 -9.57 -16.40
N VAL A 236 6.19 -10.19 -15.84
CA VAL A 236 7.03 -9.60 -14.79
C VAL A 236 8.48 -9.71 -15.23
N VAL A 237 9.21 -8.60 -15.18
CA VAL A 237 10.66 -8.56 -15.42
C VAL A 237 11.32 -8.25 -14.08
N VAL A 238 12.29 -9.07 -13.70
CA VAL A 238 12.97 -8.99 -12.41
C VAL A 238 14.47 -8.80 -12.63
N SER A 239 15.03 -7.73 -12.06
CA SER A 239 16.47 -7.41 -12.09
C SER A 239 16.96 -6.99 -10.70
N ASP A 240 18.25 -7.15 -10.45
CA ASP A 240 18.95 -6.69 -9.23
C ASP A 240 18.19 -7.02 -7.93
N THR A 241 17.49 -8.16 -7.89
CA THR A 241 16.54 -8.50 -6.82
C THR A 241 16.84 -9.88 -6.28
N ASP A 242 16.81 -10.02 -4.95
CA ASP A 242 16.85 -11.33 -4.30
C ASP A 242 15.45 -11.70 -3.79
N TYR A 243 15.08 -12.96 -4.02
CA TYR A 243 13.82 -13.51 -3.53
C TYR A 243 14.04 -14.84 -2.81
N ASP A 244 13.20 -15.15 -1.84
CA ASP A 244 13.32 -16.39 -1.08
C ASP A 244 13.15 -17.63 -1.99
N GLU A 245 14.21 -18.44 -2.13
CA GLU A 245 14.22 -19.63 -3.00
C GLU A 245 13.08 -20.61 -2.67
N LYS A 246 12.76 -20.77 -1.38
CA LYS A 246 11.77 -21.74 -0.90
C LYS A 246 10.35 -21.26 -1.14
N ALA A 247 10.09 -19.95 -1.05
CA ALA A 247 8.81 -19.36 -1.46
C ALA A 247 8.68 -19.37 -2.99
N GLY A 248 9.76 -19.07 -3.70
CA GLY A 248 9.86 -19.23 -5.15
C GLY A 248 9.02 -18.24 -5.95
N VAL A 249 8.91 -18.55 -7.24
CA VAL A 249 8.17 -17.78 -8.25
C VAL A 249 7.04 -18.63 -8.82
N ALA A 250 5.85 -18.05 -8.98
CA ALA A 250 4.70 -18.70 -9.59
C ALA A 250 4.23 -17.97 -10.83
N GLU A 251 3.92 -18.73 -11.88
CA GLU A 251 3.32 -18.24 -13.13
C GLU A 251 1.94 -18.87 -13.33
N HIS A 252 0.94 -18.02 -13.61
CA HIS A 252 -0.44 -18.43 -13.77
C HIS A 252 -1.04 -17.90 -15.05
N ALA A 253 -1.99 -18.64 -15.63
CA ALA A 253 -2.79 -18.20 -16.77
C ALA A 253 -1.97 -17.71 -18.00
N GLY A 254 -0.79 -18.31 -18.21
CA GLY A 254 0.11 -17.94 -19.31
C GLY A 254 0.97 -16.70 -19.04
N SER A 255 1.06 -16.28 -17.77
CA SER A 255 2.04 -15.29 -17.32
C SER A 255 3.46 -15.76 -17.50
N THR A 256 4.39 -14.80 -17.52
CA THR A 256 5.83 -15.05 -17.54
C THR A 256 6.53 -14.19 -16.51
N VAL A 257 7.49 -14.77 -15.81
CA VAL A 257 8.44 -14.06 -14.95
C VAL A 257 9.83 -14.25 -15.55
N GLN A 258 10.38 -13.17 -16.07
CA GLN A 258 11.73 -13.10 -16.61
C GLN A 258 12.69 -12.68 -15.49
N LEU A 259 13.56 -13.60 -15.09
CA LEU A 259 14.64 -13.33 -14.14
C LEU A 259 15.90 -12.99 -14.94
N GLU A 260 16.44 -11.79 -14.73
CA GLU A 260 17.72 -11.37 -15.31
C GLU A 260 18.92 -12.04 -14.60
N ASP A 261 20.12 -11.86 -15.17
CA ASP A 261 21.36 -12.53 -14.71
C ASP A 261 21.80 -12.12 -13.29
N ASP A 262 21.30 -10.99 -12.78
CA ASP A 262 21.61 -10.39 -11.48
C ASP A 262 20.58 -10.73 -10.38
N VAL A 263 19.58 -11.57 -10.69
CA VAL A 263 18.60 -12.04 -9.71
C VAL A 263 19.20 -13.13 -8.81
N GLY A 264 19.17 -12.89 -7.49
CA GLY A 264 19.62 -13.80 -6.46
C GLY A 264 18.48 -14.53 -5.74
N THR A 265 18.83 -15.44 -4.82
CA THR A 265 17.86 -16.17 -4.01
C THR A 265 18.19 -16.22 -2.52
N ASP A 266 19.02 -15.29 -2.04
CA ASP A 266 19.45 -15.18 -0.64
C ASP A 266 19.07 -13.80 -0.09
N PRO A 267 17.75 -13.49 0.00
CA PRO A 267 17.30 -12.17 0.37
C PRO A 267 17.67 -11.83 1.81
N GLU A 268 18.09 -10.58 2.03
CA GLU A 268 18.25 -9.99 3.35
C GLU A 268 17.31 -8.78 3.44
N ALA A 269 16.15 -8.93 4.08
CA ALA A 269 15.24 -7.82 4.24
C ALA A 269 15.87 -6.69 5.05
N PHE A 270 15.65 -5.46 4.61
CA PHE A 270 16.22 -4.27 5.22
C PHE A 270 15.18 -3.16 5.23
N MET A 271 15.33 -2.21 6.15
CA MET A 271 14.58 -0.96 6.10
C MET A 271 15.27 -0.04 5.09
N PRO A 272 14.64 0.32 3.95
CA PRO A 272 15.27 1.22 2.98
C PRO A 272 15.61 2.59 3.55
N ASP A 273 16.65 3.21 2.98
CA ASP A 273 17.10 4.54 3.37
C ASP A 273 15.95 5.55 3.23
N GLY A 274 15.71 6.34 4.28
CA GLY A 274 14.67 7.36 4.26
C GLY A 274 13.27 6.85 4.62
N VAL A 275 13.05 5.54 4.79
CA VAL A 275 11.79 4.99 5.30
C VAL A 275 11.64 5.30 6.80
N PRO A 276 10.50 5.87 7.25
CA PRO A 276 10.28 6.11 8.68
C PRO A 276 10.07 4.81 9.45
N THR A 277 10.62 4.73 10.65
CA THR A 277 10.53 3.55 11.53
C THR A 277 9.58 3.74 12.72
N SER A 278 8.98 4.92 12.83
CA SER A 278 7.93 5.22 13.81
C SER A 278 6.98 6.30 13.29
N ALA A 279 5.80 6.38 13.90
CA ALA A 279 4.80 7.39 13.59
C ALA A 279 5.33 8.82 13.81
N GLU A 280 6.01 9.07 14.92
CA GLU A 280 6.62 10.39 15.17
C GLU A 280 7.74 10.72 14.16
N GLU A 281 8.55 9.74 13.76
CA GLU A 281 9.59 9.98 12.76
C GLU A 281 8.98 10.38 11.42
N ALA A 282 7.91 9.68 10.98
CA ALA A 282 7.20 10.03 9.76
C ALA A 282 6.62 11.45 9.85
N ALA A 283 5.97 11.79 10.95
CA ALA A 283 5.32 13.09 11.13
C ALA A 283 6.29 14.29 11.11
N ARG A 284 7.58 14.07 11.43
CA ARG A 284 8.61 15.13 11.54
C ARG A 284 9.48 15.32 10.29
N LYS A 285 9.34 14.50 9.25
CA LYS A 285 10.27 14.48 8.11
C LYS A 285 10.27 15.75 7.25
#